data_AF-A0A6B3G9V2-F1
#
_entry.id   AF-A0A6B3G9V2-F1
#
_cell.length_a   1.000
_cell.length_b   1.000
_cell.length_c   1.000
_cell.angle_alpha   90.00
_cell.angle_beta   90.00
_cell.angle_gamma   90.00
#
_symmetry.space_group_name_H-M   'P 1'
#
loop_
_entity.id
_entity.type
_entity.pdbx_description
1 polymer ?
#
loop_
_entity_poly.entity_id
_entity_poly.type
_entity_poly.pdbx_seq_one_letter_code
_entity_poly.pdbx_strand_id
1 'polypeptide(L)'
;SRGKKITLDGPAKRVVGTEWNVVETLVTLGVQPVGVADVKGYTAYDTAAPLTKGVKDIGTRGEPSVATVASLKPDLIVATTDLSDSAIAQLSKAAPVAVVRSADASRQIDQMVDTVNLIAQATGTEDKAESEIDSFRKAVADG
;
A
#
# COMPACT_ATOMS: atom_id res chain seq x y z
N SER A 1 -12.92 -0.92 1.06
CA SER A 1 -12.76 -1.06 -0.40
C SER A 1 -13.94 -0.37 -1.09
N ARG A 2 -13.75 0.21 -2.28
CA ARG A 2 -14.86 0.82 -3.06
C ARG A 2 -15.80 -0.23 -3.70
N GLY A 3 -15.86 -1.45 -3.15
CA GLY A 3 -16.65 -2.56 -3.68
C GLY A 3 -16.25 -3.08 -5.06
N LYS A 4 -15.26 -2.47 -5.72
CA LYS A 4 -14.83 -2.84 -7.07
C LYS A 4 -13.85 -3.99 -7.03
N LYS A 5 -14.21 -5.11 -7.66
CA LYS A 5 -13.30 -6.24 -7.87
C LYS A 5 -12.24 -5.84 -8.91
N ILE A 6 -10.98 -6.12 -8.61
CA ILE A 6 -9.88 -6.05 -9.57
C ILE A 6 -9.41 -7.49 -9.87
N THR A 7 -8.91 -7.72 -11.07
CA THR A 7 -8.32 -8.99 -11.47
C THR A 7 -6.84 -8.74 -11.75
N LEU A 8 -5.98 -9.58 -11.17
CA LEU A 8 -4.56 -9.61 -11.44
C LEU A 8 -4.23 -10.96 -12.10
N ASP A 9 -3.28 -10.98 -13.02
CA ASP A 9 -2.85 -12.21 -13.71
C ASP A 9 -2.06 -13.16 -12.78
N GLY A 10 -1.65 -12.65 -11.62
CA GLY A 10 -0.96 -13.36 -10.55
C GLY A 10 -0.61 -12.39 -9.41
N PRO A 11 0.17 -12.84 -8.42
CA PRO A 11 0.64 -11.99 -7.34
C PRO A 11 1.43 -10.78 -7.87
N ALA A 12 1.02 -9.56 -7.52
CA ALA A 12 1.68 -8.33 -7.95
C ALA A 12 3.13 -8.25 -7.45
N LYS A 13 4.05 -7.83 -8.32
CA LYS A 13 5.50 -7.73 -8.04
C LYS A 13 6.05 -6.32 -8.24
N ARG A 14 5.38 -5.47 -9.01
CA ARG A 14 5.78 -4.07 -9.28
C ARG A 14 4.73 -3.14 -8.71
N VAL A 15 4.73 -3.01 -7.38
CA VAL A 15 3.70 -2.27 -6.66
C VAL A 15 4.09 -0.81 -6.43
N VAL A 16 3.12 0.09 -6.58
CA VAL A 16 3.23 1.50 -6.18
C VAL A 16 2.31 1.76 -4.98
N GLY A 17 2.83 2.41 -3.93
CA GLY A 17 2.05 2.83 -2.76
C GLY A 17 1.88 4.35 -2.71
N THR A 18 0.65 4.83 -2.57
CA THR A 18 0.35 6.28 -2.56
C THR A 18 0.20 6.89 -1.16
N GLU A 19 0.28 6.07 -0.11
CA GLU A 19 0.16 6.48 1.30
C GLU A 19 1.16 5.66 2.13
N TRP A 20 1.70 6.22 3.20
CA TRP A 20 2.69 5.61 4.07
C TRP A 20 2.19 4.35 4.77
N ASN A 21 0.95 4.29 5.27
CA ASN A 21 0.44 3.05 5.88
C ASN A 21 0.40 1.87 4.89
N VAL A 22 0.11 2.15 3.63
CA VAL A 22 0.17 1.18 2.52
C VAL A 22 1.60 0.76 2.25
N VAL A 23 2.54 1.71 2.25
CA VAL A 23 3.97 1.45 2.01
C VAL A 23 4.58 0.61 3.13
N GLU A 24 4.30 0.97 4.39
CA GLU A 24 4.69 0.20 5.57
C GLU A 24 4.17 -1.23 5.48
N THR A 25 2.88 -1.41 5.14
CA THR A 25 2.29 -2.73 4.96
C THR A 25 3.00 -3.54 3.86
N LEU A 26 3.26 -2.93 2.70
CA LEU A 26 3.97 -3.60 1.61
C LEU A 26 5.36 -4.07 2.06
N VAL A 27 6.13 -3.20 2.70
CA VAL A 27 7.49 -3.51 3.15
C VAL A 27 7.51 -4.58 4.24
N THR A 28 6.59 -4.49 5.22
CA THR A 28 6.41 -5.50 6.28
C THR A 28 6.08 -6.89 5.70
N LEU A 29 5.29 -6.93 4.63
CA LEU A 29 4.98 -8.15 3.88
C LEU A 29 6.11 -8.63 2.96
N GLY A 30 7.26 -7.95 2.96
CA GLY A 30 8.42 -8.30 2.13
C GLY A 30 8.35 -7.80 0.69
N VAL A 31 7.42 -6.89 0.38
CA VAL A 31 7.22 -6.30 -0.94
C VAL A 31 7.80 -4.89 -0.97
N GLN A 32 8.97 -4.74 -1.61
CA GLN A 32 9.57 -3.42 -1.81
C GLN A 32 8.90 -2.70 -2.99
N PRO A 33 8.24 -1.54 -2.78
CA PRO A 33 7.53 -0.84 -3.84
C PRO A 33 8.50 -0.22 -4.86
N VAL A 34 8.10 -0.17 -6.13
CA VAL A 34 8.87 0.52 -7.19
C VAL A 34 8.66 2.04 -7.15
N GLY A 35 7.58 2.50 -6.52
CA GLY A 35 7.28 3.91 -6.33
C GLY A 35 6.48 4.19 -5.07
N VAL A 36 6.81 5.29 -4.40
CA VAL A 36 6.23 5.71 -3.12
C VAL A 36 5.94 7.20 -3.16
N ALA A 37 4.79 7.61 -2.61
CA ALA A 37 4.50 9.01 -2.38
C ALA A 37 5.29 9.55 -1.18
N ASP A 38 5.98 10.67 -1.37
CA ASP A 38 6.78 11.37 -0.36
C ASP A 38 7.82 10.44 0.29
N VAL A 39 8.80 9.98 -0.50
CA VAL A 39 9.86 9.06 -0.04
C VAL A 39 10.70 9.71 1.06
N LYS A 40 10.96 11.02 0.93
CA LYS A 40 11.74 11.78 1.90
C LYS A 40 11.01 11.82 3.25
N GLY A 41 9.72 12.14 3.26
CA GLY A 41 8.92 12.15 4.47
C GLY A 41 8.78 10.75 5.05
N TYR A 42 8.47 9.74 4.24
CA TYR A 42 8.37 8.34 4.70
C TYR A 42 9.64 7.91 5.43
N THR A 43 10.80 8.06 4.78
CA THR A 43 12.10 7.67 5.35
C THR A 43 12.45 8.44 6.62
N ALA A 44 11.91 9.65 6.80
CA ALA A 44 12.17 10.46 7.99
C ALA A 44 11.29 10.05 9.19
N TYR A 45 10.07 9.57 8.95
CA TYR A 45 9.09 9.28 10.02
C TYR A 45 8.89 7.79 10.28
N ASP A 46 9.02 6.94 9.27
CA ASP A 46 8.92 5.49 9.40
C ASP A 46 10.30 4.85 9.23
N THR A 47 10.79 4.29 10.33
CA THR A 47 12.08 3.60 10.40
C THR A 47 11.93 2.09 10.61
N ALA A 48 10.72 1.62 10.89
CA ALA A 48 10.42 0.20 11.13
C ALA A 48 10.36 -0.59 9.82
N ALA A 49 9.90 0.06 8.75
CA ALA A 49 9.75 -0.52 7.42
C ALA A 49 10.62 0.22 6.38
N PRO A 50 11.96 0.10 6.45
CA PRO A 50 12.84 0.90 5.60
C PRO A 50 12.69 0.56 4.10
N LEU A 51 12.69 1.61 3.28
CA LEU A 51 12.75 1.48 1.83
C LEU A 51 14.15 1.09 1.36
N THR A 52 14.20 0.24 0.34
CA THR A 52 15.44 -0.07 -0.38
C THR A 52 15.90 1.11 -1.25
N LYS A 53 17.18 1.11 -1.64
CA LYS A 53 17.69 2.12 -2.57
C LYS A 53 17.01 1.99 -3.92
N GLY A 54 16.67 3.12 -4.53
CA GLY A 54 16.13 3.17 -5.90
C GLY A 54 14.60 3.21 -6.00
N VAL A 55 13.88 3.20 -4.87
CA VAL A 55 12.43 3.51 -4.85
C VAL A 55 12.22 4.92 -5.42
N LYS A 56 11.30 5.03 -6.39
CA LYS A 56 11.03 6.31 -7.05
C LYS A 56 10.00 7.11 -6.24
N ASP A 57 10.32 8.36 -5.96
CA ASP A 57 9.34 9.31 -5.45
C ASP A 57 8.31 9.65 -6.54
N ILE A 58 7.03 9.39 -6.26
CA ILE A 58 5.92 9.64 -7.19
C ILE A 58 5.23 10.98 -6.94
N GLY A 59 5.70 11.83 -6.02
CA GLY A 59 5.03 13.08 -5.63
C GLY A 59 4.41 12.99 -4.24
N THR A 60 3.46 13.87 -3.93
CA THR A 60 2.85 13.92 -2.60
C THR A 60 1.76 12.87 -2.44
N ARG A 61 1.40 12.55 -1.20
CA ARG A 61 0.34 11.58 -0.90
C ARG A 61 -1.05 11.99 -1.37
N GLY A 62 -1.34 13.30 -1.41
CA GLY A 62 -2.60 13.85 -1.93
C GLY A 62 -2.60 14.04 -3.44
N GLU A 63 -1.43 14.18 -4.06
CA GLU A 63 -1.26 14.46 -5.48
C GLU A 63 -0.11 13.64 -6.09
N PRO A 64 -0.26 12.31 -6.18
CA PRO A 64 0.73 11.46 -6.86
C PRO A 64 0.78 11.77 -8.36
N SER A 65 1.98 11.90 -8.90
CA SER A 65 2.28 12.12 -10.32
C SER A 65 1.94 10.88 -11.15
N VAL A 66 0.83 10.96 -11.88
CA VAL A 66 0.37 9.93 -12.81
C VAL A 66 1.43 9.61 -13.87
N ALA A 67 2.15 10.63 -14.36
CA ALA A 67 3.22 10.44 -15.34
C ALA A 67 4.39 9.62 -14.76
N THR A 68 4.80 9.92 -13.52
CA THR A 68 5.85 9.14 -12.84
C THR A 68 5.37 7.72 -12.61
N VAL A 69 4.16 7.51 -12.09
CA VAL A 69 3.58 6.18 -11.86
C VAL A 69 3.54 5.37 -13.16
N ALA A 70 3.04 5.94 -14.26
CA ALA A 70 2.99 5.26 -15.56
C ALA A 70 4.39 4.87 -16.07
N SER A 71 5.40 5.71 -15.85
CA SER A 71 6.79 5.43 -16.26
C SER A 71 7.39 4.22 -15.56
N LEU A 72 6.90 3.89 -14.35
CA LEU A 72 7.36 2.76 -13.56
C LEU A 72 6.76 1.43 -14.03
N LYS A 73 5.73 1.45 -14.89
CA LYS A 73 5.02 0.25 -15.37
C LYS A 73 4.64 -0.70 -14.22
N PRO A 74 3.86 -0.23 -13.22
CA PRO A 74 3.42 -1.08 -12.14
C PRO A 74 2.41 -2.13 -12.64
N ASP A 75 2.33 -3.25 -11.92
CA ASP A 75 1.26 -4.24 -12.09
C ASP A 75 0.14 -4.04 -11.05
N LEU A 76 0.39 -3.23 -10.01
CA LEU A 76 -0.58 -2.81 -9.02
C LEU A 76 -0.26 -1.42 -8.46
N ILE A 77 -1.28 -0.60 -8.30
CA ILE A 77 -1.23 0.63 -7.50
C ILE A 77 -2.13 0.43 -6.28
N VAL A 78 -1.61 0.67 -5.10
CA VAL A 78 -2.39 0.64 -3.86
C VAL A 78 -2.60 2.08 -3.39
N ALA A 79 -3.85 2.51 -3.44
CA ALA A 79 -4.31 3.84 -3.09
C ALA A 79 -5.22 3.81 -1.86
N THR A 80 -5.37 4.95 -1.18
CA THR A 80 -6.35 5.09 -0.10
C THR A 80 -7.61 5.81 -0.58
N THR A 81 -8.66 5.74 0.23
CA THR A 81 -9.89 6.53 0.07
C THR A 81 -9.67 8.04 0.18
N ASP A 82 -8.50 8.49 0.61
CA ASP A 82 -8.18 9.91 0.80
C ASP A 82 -7.85 10.60 -0.53
N LEU A 83 -7.44 9.82 -1.54
CA LEU A 83 -7.29 10.32 -2.90
C LEU A 83 -8.65 10.60 -3.54
N SER A 84 -8.70 11.71 -4.29
CA SER A 84 -9.89 12.06 -5.06
C SER A 84 -10.22 11.02 -6.13
N ASP A 85 -11.51 10.92 -6.47
CA ASP A 85 -11.99 10.03 -7.53
C ASP A 85 -11.31 10.31 -8.87
N SER A 86 -11.04 11.59 -9.17
CA SER A 86 -10.30 12.01 -10.35
C SER A 86 -8.86 11.46 -10.34
N ALA A 87 -8.15 11.58 -9.22
CA ALA A 87 -6.79 11.04 -9.09
C ALA A 87 -6.77 9.52 -9.28
N ILE A 88 -7.69 8.80 -8.63
CA ILE A 88 -7.83 7.33 -8.79
C ILE A 88 -8.15 6.95 -10.23
N ALA A 89 -9.03 7.70 -10.91
CA ALA A 89 -9.37 7.46 -12.31
C ALA A 89 -8.17 7.68 -13.24
N GLN A 90 -7.32 8.67 -12.96
CA GLN A 90 -6.09 8.87 -13.74
C GLN A 90 -5.05 7.77 -13.47
N LEU A 91 -4.84 7.38 -12.20
CA LEU A 91 -3.94 6.28 -11.84
C LEU A 91 -4.38 4.95 -12.47
N SER A 92 -5.69 4.72 -12.58
CA SER A 92 -6.26 3.52 -13.20
C SER A 92 -5.92 3.36 -14.69
N LYS A 93 -5.43 4.42 -15.34
CA LYS A 93 -4.92 4.34 -16.73
C LYS A 93 -3.53 3.72 -16.81
N ALA A 94 -2.78 3.70 -15.70
CA ALA A 94 -1.43 3.18 -15.63
C ALA A 94 -1.40 1.68 -15.25
N ALA A 95 -2.24 1.27 -14.29
CA ALA A 95 -2.34 -0.11 -13.81
C ALA A 95 -3.64 -0.33 -13.00
N PRO A 96 -4.00 -1.58 -12.66
CA PRO A 96 -5.05 -1.85 -11.67
C PRO A 96 -4.82 -1.09 -10.36
N VAL A 97 -5.88 -0.48 -9.80
CA VAL A 97 -5.83 0.27 -8.55
C VAL A 97 -6.65 -0.44 -7.47
N ALA A 98 -5.98 -0.93 -6.43
CA ALA A 98 -6.62 -1.36 -5.19
C ALA A 98 -6.83 -0.14 -4.29
N VAL A 99 -8.07 0.09 -3.84
CA VAL A 99 -8.38 1.22 -2.94
C VAL A 99 -8.73 0.69 -1.55
N VAL A 100 -7.84 0.95 -0.59
CA VAL A 100 -8.02 0.65 0.84
C VAL A 100 -8.54 1.87 1.59
N ARG A 101 -9.10 1.66 2.78
CA ARG A 101 -9.44 2.77 3.68
C ARG A 101 -8.28 2.98 4.64
N SER A 102 -7.79 4.21 4.76
CA SER A 102 -6.59 4.50 5.54
C SER A 102 -6.82 4.32 7.05
N ALA A 103 -7.95 4.84 7.56
CA ALA A 103 -8.32 4.74 8.97
C ALA A 103 -9.83 4.64 9.18
N ASP A 104 -10.22 3.95 10.24
CA ASP A 104 -11.57 3.85 10.78
C ASP A 104 -11.52 3.88 12.31
N ALA A 105 -11.78 5.05 12.91
CA ALA A 105 -11.70 5.26 14.35
C ALA A 105 -12.60 4.31 15.17
N SER A 106 -13.66 3.77 14.58
CA SER A 106 -14.56 2.83 15.27
C SER A 106 -14.00 1.41 15.41
N ARG A 107 -13.01 1.05 14.59
CA ARG A 107 -12.47 -0.32 14.49
C ARG A 107 -11.05 -0.32 13.90
N GLN A 108 -10.18 0.56 14.37
CA GLN A 108 -8.92 0.88 13.70
C GLN A 108 -8.02 -0.35 13.54
N ILE A 109 -8.00 -1.25 14.52
CA ILE A 109 -7.24 -2.51 14.44
C ILE A 109 -7.79 -3.40 13.34
N ASP A 110 -9.11 -3.62 13.29
CA ASP A 110 -9.72 -4.44 12.25
C ASP A 110 -9.53 -3.83 10.87
N GLN A 111 -9.61 -2.49 10.75
CA GLN A 111 -9.33 -1.79 9.50
C GLN A 111 -7.88 -1.97 9.05
N MET A 112 -6.92 -1.98 9.99
CA MET A 112 -5.53 -2.32 9.67
C MET A 112 -5.43 -3.78 9.19
N VAL A 113 -6.06 -4.73 9.89
CA VAL A 113 -6.05 -6.16 9.50
C VAL A 113 -6.66 -6.36 8.11
N ASP A 114 -7.77 -5.70 7.80
CA ASP A 114 -8.41 -5.72 6.48
C ASP A 114 -7.46 -5.23 5.37
N THR A 115 -6.73 -4.14 5.64
CA THR A 115 -5.75 -3.57 4.70
C THR A 115 -4.58 -4.51 4.48
N VAL A 116 -4.02 -5.08 5.56
CA VAL A 116 -2.92 -6.06 5.49
C VAL A 116 -3.34 -7.28 4.68
N ASN A 117 -4.49 -7.89 5.00
CA ASN A 117 -4.99 -9.06 4.28
C ASN A 117 -5.24 -8.79 2.80
N LEU A 118 -5.82 -7.63 2.46
CA LEU A 118 -6.07 -7.29 1.06
C LEU A 118 -4.77 -7.09 0.27
N ILE A 119 -3.77 -6.41 0.85
CA ILE A 119 -2.46 -6.24 0.21
C ILE A 119 -1.74 -7.59 0.11
N ALA A 120 -1.85 -8.43 1.13
CA ALA A 120 -1.24 -9.75 1.14
C ALA A 120 -1.80 -10.65 0.03
N GLN A 121 -3.13 -10.67 -0.12
CA GLN A 121 -3.81 -11.37 -1.21
C GLN A 121 -3.36 -10.86 -2.59
N ALA A 122 -3.23 -9.53 -2.74
CA ALA A 122 -2.82 -8.95 -4.01
C ALA A 122 -1.36 -9.24 -4.37
N THR A 123 -0.51 -9.53 -3.39
CA THR A 123 0.95 -9.70 -3.55
C THR A 123 1.44 -11.13 -3.36
N GLY A 124 0.56 -12.03 -2.93
CA GLY A 124 0.86 -13.44 -2.65
C GLY A 124 1.72 -13.60 -1.40
N THR A 125 1.40 -12.86 -0.34
CA THR A 125 2.16 -12.80 0.93
C THR A 125 1.30 -13.12 2.15
N GLU A 126 0.24 -13.91 1.97
CA GLU A 126 -0.74 -14.27 3.01
C GLU A 126 -0.11 -14.95 4.23
N ASP A 127 0.82 -15.89 4.04
CA ASP A 127 1.52 -16.55 5.17
C ASP A 127 2.31 -15.54 6.01
N LYS A 128 2.92 -14.55 5.37
CA LYS A 128 3.65 -13.47 6.06
C LYS A 128 2.67 -12.57 6.80
N ALA A 129 1.53 -12.23 6.19
CA ALA A 129 0.48 -11.45 6.82
C ALA A 129 -0.06 -12.12 8.08
N GLU A 130 -0.36 -13.42 8.03
CA GLU A 130 -0.82 -14.19 9.18
C GLU A 130 0.18 -14.11 10.34
N SER A 131 1.47 -14.36 10.06
CA SER A 131 2.53 -14.27 11.07
C SER A 131 2.68 -12.87 11.69
N GLU A 132 2.57 -11.81 10.89
CA GLU A 132 2.71 -10.43 11.37
C GLU A 132 1.47 -9.99 12.18
N ILE A 133 0.27 -10.37 11.72
CA ILE A 133 -0.99 -10.09 12.43
C ILE A 133 -1.01 -10.80 13.79
N ASP A 134 -0.57 -12.06 13.85
CA ASP A 134 -0.50 -12.80 15.11
C ASP A 134 0.52 -12.19 16.07
N SER A 135 1.68 -11.79 15.55
CA SER A 135 2.71 -11.10 16.34
C SER A 135 2.19 -9.77 16.89
N PHE A 136 1.50 -8.98 16.05
CA PHE A 136 0.87 -7.74 16.46
C PHE A 136 -0.21 -7.97 17.54
N ARG A 137 -1.11 -8.93 17.35
CA ARG A 137 -2.16 -9.25 18.32
C ARG A 137 -1.61 -9.71 19.66
N LYS A 138 -0.53 -10.50 19.64
CA LYS A 138 0.18 -10.90 20.84
C LYS A 138 0.78 -9.69 21.57
N ALA A 139 1.47 -8.80 20.85
CA ALA A 139 2.02 -7.59 21.44
C ALA A 139 0.94 -6.71 22.07
N VAL A 140 -0.20 -6.53 21.39
CA VAL A 140 -1.35 -5.78 21.95
C VAL A 140 -1.91 -6.43 23.22
N ALA A 141 -1.93 -7.77 23.30
CA ALA A 141 -2.41 -8.48 24.48
C ALA A 141 -1.41 -8.41 25.65
N ASP A 142 -0.11 -8.34 25.35
CA ASP A 142 0.98 -8.30 26.34
C ASP A 142 1.17 -6.90 26.96
N GLY A 143 0.70 -5.83 26.29
CA GLY A 143 0.71 -4.43 26.76
C GLY A 143 1.94 -3.64 26.32
#